data_AF-A0A6N4RDF5-F1
#
_entry.id   AF-A0A6N4RDF5-F1
#
_cell.length_a   1.000
_cell.length_b   1.000
_cell.length_c   1.000
_cell.angle_alpha   90.00
_cell.angle_beta   90.00
_cell.angle_gamma   90.00
#
_symmetry.space_group_name_H-M   'P 1'
#
loop_
_entity.id
_entity.type
_entity.pdbx_description
1 polymer ?
#
loop_
_entity_poly.entity_id
_entity_poly.type
_entity_poly.pdbx_seq_one_letter_code
_entity_poly.pdbx_strand_id
1 'polypeptide(L)'
;MTTHETDSPQLAAILAFPVRQAALRPMPNRCSGFTTRMRYDGIDIILRTAEYEDGKLAEIAVDCPKLSLTQRGTLQAFARAISIGLQHGVPLERYVEAYLYSRSSSTSVQVEHNPRIVQATSLEDMILRELAITYLGRSDLIQTDTDE
;
A
#
# COMPACT_ATOMS: atom_id res chain seq x y z
N MET A 1 14.32 19.02 -14.56
CA MET A 1 13.28 20.05 -14.74
C MET A 1 12.05 19.38 -15.29
N THR A 2 11.16 18.95 -14.39
CA THR A 2 9.73 18.70 -14.61
C THR A 2 9.12 18.64 -13.21
N THR A 3 8.77 19.80 -12.68
CA THR A 3 8.00 19.96 -11.44
C THR A 3 6.57 19.54 -11.78
N HIS A 4 6.22 18.27 -11.56
CA HIS A 4 4.83 17.83 -11.66
C HIS A 4 4.07 18.30 -10.42
N GLU A 5 3.42 19.45 -10.58
CA GLU A 5 2.08 19.79 -10.09
C GLU A 5 1.66 19.18 -8.74
N THR A 6 2.16 19.76 -7.65
CA THR A 6 1.62 19.55 -6.30
C THR A 6 0.21 20.15 -6.10
N ASP A 7 -0.38 20.76 -7.15
CA ASP A 7 -1.60 21.59 -7.07
C ASP A 7 -2.82 20.95 -7.77
N SER A 8 -2.91 19.62 -7.76
CA SER A 8 -4.09 18.92 -8.30
C SER A 8 -5.30 19.08 -7.36
N PRO A 9 -6.44 19.63 -7.82
CA PRO A 9 -7.64 19.83 -6.98
C PRO A 9 -8.22 18.53 -6.42
N GLN A 10 -7.96 17.39 -7.08
CA GLN A 10 -8.36 16.06 -6.59
C GLN A 10 -7.52 15.61 -5.38
N LEU A 11 -6.21 15.88 -5.38
CA LEU A 11 -5.35 15.58 -4.22
C LEU A 11 -5.74 16.46 -3.03
N ALA A 12 -6.02 17.74 -3.28
CA ALA A 12 -6.54 18.65 -2.25
C ALA A 12 -7.86 18.15 -1.64
N ALA A 13 -8.77 17.61 -2.46
CA ALA A 13 -10.03 17.03 -1.98
C ALA A 13 -9.84 15.75 -1.14
N ILE A 14 -8.86 14.90 -1.49
CA ILE A 14 -8.50 13.72 -0.70
C ILE A 14 -7.97 14.14 0.67
N LEU A 15 -7.07 15.13 0.69
CA LEU A 15 -6.46 15.66 1.91
C LEU A 15 -7.46 16.44 2.77
N ALA A 16 -8.45 17.09 2.16
CA ALA A 16 -9.53 17.80 2.84
C ALA A 16 -10.62 16.88 3.41
N PHE A 17 -10.47 15.56 3.28
CA PHE A 17 -11.44 14.62 3.84
C PHE A 17 -11.54 14.79 5.36
N PRO A 18 -12.75 15.04 5.90
CA PRO A 18 -12.91 15.15 7.34
C PRO A 18 -12.73 13.77 7.96
N VAL A 19 -11.50 13.48 8.39
CA VAL A 19 -11.25 12.42 9.36
C VAL A 19 -11.84 12.91 10.66
N ARG A 20 -13.12 12.60 10.90
CA ARG A 20 -13.66 12.67 12.25
C ARG A 20 -12.74 11.79 13.08
N GLN A 21 -12.25 12.29 14.22
CA GLN A 21 -11.57 11.45 15.19
C GLN A 21 -12.54 10.32 15.56
N ALA A 22 -12.43 9.20 14.86
CA ALA A 22 -13.10 7.99 15.27
C ALA A 22 -12.40 7.56 16.55
N ALA A 23 -13.19 7.09 17.53
CA ALA A 23 -12.59 6.43 18.68
C ALA A 23 -11.67 5.33 18.16
N LEU A 24 -10.44 5.28 18.70
CA LEU A 24 -9.45 4.25 18.34
C LEU A 24 -10.15 2.89 18.35
N ARG A 25 -10.16 2.18 17.21
CA ARG A 25 -10.75 0.85 17.16
C ARG A 25 -9.76 -0.13 17.75
N PRO A 26 -10.04 -0.73 18.93
CA PRO A 26 -9.11 -1.66 19.56
C PRO A 26 -8.92 -2.87 18.66
N MET A 27 -7.67 -3.29 18.53
CA MET A 27 -7.32 -4.47 17.76
C MET A 27 -7.59 -5.73 18.59
N PRO A 28 -8.18 -6.80 18.02
CA PRO A 28 -8.39 -8.03 18.76
C PRO A 28 -7.04 -8.69 19.09
N ASN A 29 -6.99 -9.43 20.21
CA ASN A 29 -5.79 -10.16 20.64
C ASN A 29 -5.28 -11.17 19.59
N ARG A 30 -6.19 -11.65 18.74
CA ARG A 30 -5.88 -12.46 17.55
C ARG A 30 -6.55 -11.81 16.35
N CYS A 31 -5.75 -11.45 15.36
CA CYS A 31 -6.24 -10.92 14.08
C CYS A 31 -6.19 -12.01 13.01
N SER A 32 -7.14 -11.97 12.06
CA SER A 32 -6.96 -12.61 10.75
C SER A 32 -6.10 -11.72 9.86
N GLY A 33 -5.80 -12.19 8.65
CA GLY A 33 -4.97 -11.51 7.67
C GLY A 33 -4.13 -12.50 6.88
N PHE A 34 -3.29 -11.99 6.00
CA PHE A 34 -2.40 -12.80 5.17
C PHE A 34 -0.96 -12.36 5.28
N THR A 35 -0.07 -13.30 4.98
CA THR A 35 1.35 -13.03 4.74
C THR A 35 1.66 -13.45 3.31
N THR A 36 2.20 -12.53 2.52
CA THR A 36 2.67 -12.83 1.17
C THR A 36 4.12 -12.40 1.00
N ARG A 37 4.85 -13.16 0.20
CA ARG A 37 6.20 -12.82 -0.21
C ARG A 37 6.16 -12.44 -1.68
N MET A 38 6.62 -11.24 -1.97
CA MET A 38 6.80 -10.73 -3.33
C MET A 38 8.28 -10.44 -3.53
N ARG A 39 8.70 -10.24 -4.77
CA ARG A 39 10.06 -9.77 -5.05
C ARG A 39 10.00 -8.59 -6.00
N TYR A 40 10.68 -7.52 -5.64
CA TYR A 40 10.77 -6.29 -6.42
C TYR A 40 12.26 -6.04 -6.71
N ASP A 41 12.63 -5.94 -7.97
CA ASP A 41 14.04 -5.71 -8.38
C ASP A 41 15.04 -6.71 -7.78
N GLY A 42 14.69 -8.00 -7.74
CA GLY A 42 15.53 -9.04 -7.10
C GLY A 42 15.54 -9.03 -5.56
N ILE A 43 14.85 -8.09 -4.93
CA ILE A 43 14.75 -7.93 -3.47
C ILE A 43 13.46 -8.58 -2.96
N ASP A 44 13.60 -9.50 -2.01
CA ASP A 44 12.44 -10.16 -1.40
C ASP A 44 11.77 -9.25 -0.36
N ILE A 45 10.45 -9.12 -0.49
CA ILE A 45 9.58 -8.32 0.36
C ILE A 45 8.55 -9.23 1.00
N ILE A 46 8.36 -9.13 2.31
CA ILE A 46 7.32 -9.85 3.04
C ILE A 46 6.29 -8.83 3.51
N LEU A 47 5.10 -8.89 2.92
CA LEU A 47 3.95 -8.10 3.35
C LEU A 47 3.10 -8.95 4.29
N ARG A 48 2.79 -8.40 5.45
CA ARG A 48 1.86 -8.98 6.43
C ARG A 48 0.72 -8.02 6.64
N THR A 49 -0.48 -8.56 6.73
CA THR A 49 -1.69 -7.80 7.03
C THR A 49 -2.34 -8.34 8.30
N ALA A 50 -3.04 -7.46 9.00
CA ALA A 50 -3.91 -7.80 10.11
C ALA A 50 -5.28 -7.17 9.85
N GLU A 51 -6.33 -7.94 10.07
CA GLU A 51 -7.72 -7.57 9.83
C GLU A 51 -8.51 -7.48 11.14
N TYR A 52 -9.54 -6.64 11.13
CA TYR A 52 -10.61 -6.68 12.11
C TYR A 52 -11.52 -7.88 11.90
N GLU A 53 -12.38 -8.17 12.89
CA GLU A 53 -13.36 -9.27 12.82
C GLU A 53 -14.36 -9.14 11.65
N ASP A 54 -14.53 -7.93 11.10
CA ASP A 54 -15.37 -7.65 9.94
C ASP A 54 -14.64 -7.79 8.59
N GLY A 55 -13.39 -8.28 8.61
CA GLY A 55 -12.55 -8.47 7.42
C GLY A 55 -11.92 -7.18 6.89
N LYS A 56 -12.13 -6.02 7.54
CA LYS A 56 -11.47 -4.78 7.14
C LYS A 56 -10.01 -4.79 7.56
N LEU A 57 -9.15 -4.28 6.69
CA LEU A 57 -7.73 -4.11 6.98
C LEU A 57 -7.53 -3.16 8.16
N ALA A 58 -6.81 -3.62 9.18
CA ALA A 58 -6.47 -2.87 10.38
C ALA A 58 -5.01 -2.39 10.36
N GLU A 59 -4.10 -3.23 9.90
CA GLU A 59 -2.66 -2.94 9.94
C GLU A 59 -1.92 -3.67 8.82
N ILE A 60 -0.85 -3.02 8.34
CA ILE A 60 0.15 -3.62 7.48
C ILE A 60 1.53 -3.56 8.14
N ALA A 61 2.34 -4.57 7.88
CA ALA A 61 3.74 -4.63 8.25
C ALA A 61 4.56 -5.16 7.08
N VAL A 62 5.74 -4.58 6.89
CA VAL A 62 6.62 -4.93 5.77
C VAL A 62 8.01 -5.27 6.31
N ASP A 63 8.55 -6.40 5.85
CA ASP A 63 9.93 -6.80 6.09
C ASP A 63 10.68 -6.95 4.78
N CYS A 64 11.94 -6.54 4.80
CA CYS A 64 12.84 -6.63 3.66
C CYS A 64 14.30 -6.71 4.15
N PRO A 65 14.86 -7.93 4.31
CA PRO A 65 16.20 -8.11 4.89
C PRO A 65 17.33 -7.51 4.07
N LYS A 66 17.20 -7.45 2.74
CA LYS A 66 18.27 -7.04 1.81
C LYS A 66 18.36 -5.51 1.59
N LEU A 67 17.44 -4.72 2.15
CA LEU A 67 17.50 -3.26 2.07
C LEU A 67 18.45 -2.69 3.14
N SER A 68 19.03 -1.52 2.86
CA SER A 68 19.83 -0.79 3.86
C SER A 68 18.98 -0.41 5.08
N LEU A 69 19.62 -0.16 6.23
CA LEU A 69 18.94 0.23 7.46
C LEU A 69 18.01 1.44 7.27
N THR A 70 18.49 2.46 6.55
CA THR A 70 17.71 3.67 6.26
C THR A 70 16.47 3.35 5.42
N GLN A 71 16.63 2.59 4.34
CA GLN A 71 15.51 2.21 3.46
C GLN A 71 14.48 1.35 4.22
N ARG A 72 14.95 0.38 5.02
CA ARG A 72 14.09 -0.45 5.86
C ARG A 72 13.33 0.39 6.88
N GLY A 73 14.01 1.34 7.54
CA GLY A 73 13.39 2.25 8.50
C GLY A 73 12.29 3.09 7.86
N THR A 74 12.54 3.63 6.66
CA THR A 74 11.53 4.38 5.90
C THR A 74 10.33 3.50 5.54
N LEU A 75 10.55 2.28 5.05
CA LEU A 75 9.48 1.36 4.65
C LEU A 75 8.64 0.90 5.87
N GLN A 76 9.29 0.65 7.00
CA GLN A 76 8.61 0.34 8.26
C GLN A 76 7.82 1.54 8.79
N ALA A 77 8.37 2.76 8.70
CA ALA A 77 7.66 3.98 9.08
C ALA A 77 6.45 4.24 8.17
N PHE A 78 6.57 4.00 6.86
CA PHE A 78 5.48 4.03 5.89
C PHE A 78 4.36 3.05 6.26
N ALA A 79 4.71 1.78 6.49
CA ALA A 79 3.75 0.76 6.91
C ALA A 79 3.06 1.17 8.22
N ARG A 80 3.82 1.66 9.21
CA ARG A 80 3.26 2.09 10.50
C ARG A 80 2.35 3.31 10.37
N ALA A 81 2.67 4.27 9.48
CA ALA A 81 1.82 5.43 9.23
C ALA A 81 0.46 5.04 8.66
N ILE A 82 0.44 4.10 7.70
CA ILE A 82 -0.82 3.54 7.17
C ILE A 82 -1.60 2.84 8.28
N SER A 83 -0.95 1.95 9.04
CA SER A 83 -1.60 1.21 10.13
C SER A 83 -2.21 2.12 11.19
N ILE A 84 -1.50 3.18 11.60
CA ILE A 84 -2.04 4.17 12.55
C ILE A 84 -3.29 4.83 11.96
N GLY A 85 -3.26 5.29 10.71
CA GLY A 85 -4.42 5.96 10.15
C GLY A 85 -5.62 5.03 9.93
N LEU A 86 -5.40 3.79 9.50
CA LEU A 86 -6.46 2.76 9.44
C LEU A 86 -7.11 2.55 10.82
N GLN A 87 -6.29 2.45 11.88
CA GLN A 87 -6.76 2.31 13.27
C GLN A 87 -7.54 3.53 13.79
N HIS A 88 -7.28 4.71 13.21
CA HIS A 88 -8.01 5.96 13.46
C HIS A 88 -9.18 6.20 12.49
N GLY A 89 -9.53 5.21 11.67
CA GLY A 89 -10.71 5.26 10.80
C GLY A 89 -10.48 5.93 9.44
N VAL A 90 -9.23 6.17 9.03
CA VAL A 90 -8.92 6.60 7.67
C VAL A 90 -9.21 5.41 6.73
N PRO A 91 -10.02 5.58 5.68
CA PRO A 91 -10.29 4.49 4.73
C PRO A 91 -9.04 4.12 3.93
N LEU A 92 -8.85 2.83 3.64
CA LEU A 92 -7.74 2.34 2.81
C LEU A 92 -7.74 3.01 1.42
N GLU A 93 -8.93 3.22 0.87
CA GLU A 93 -9.17 3.87 -0.42
C GLU A 93 -8.44 5.21 -0.53
N ARG A 94 -8.33 5.96 0.58
CA ARG A 94 -7.68 7.28 0.58
C ARG A 94 -6.18 7.19 0.39
N TYR A 95 -5.54 6.18 0.96
CA TYR A 95 -4.13 5.92 0.74
C TYR A 95 -3.85 5.51 -0.70
N VAL A 96 -4.70 4.62 -1.24
CA VAL A 96 -4.59 4.14 -2.61
C VAL A 96 -4.78 5.28 -3.61
N GLU A 97 -5.83 6.09 -3.45
CA GLU A 97 -6.09 7.24 -4.32
C GLU A 97 -4.98 8.28 -4.24
N ALA A 98 -4.59 8.72 -3.03
CA ALA A 98 -3.52 9.70 -2.86
C ALA A 98 -2.22 9.25 -3.55
N TYR A 99 -1.90 7.96 -3.46
CA TYR A 99 -0.73 7.41 -4.10
C TYR A 99 -0.85 7.38 -5.63
N LEU A 100 -1.97 6.90 -6.18
CA LEU A 100 -2.20 6.84 -7.62
C LEU A 100 -2.06 8.22 -8.29
N TYR A 101 -2.54 9.28 -7.64
CA TYR A 101 -2.40 10.65 -8.15
C TYR A 101 -0.97 11.23 -8.04
N SER A 102 -0.19 10.76 -7.07
CA SER A 102 1.19 11.23 -6.84
C SER A 102 2.23 10.56 -7.74
N ARG A 103 1.83 9.55 -8.52
CA ARG A 103 2.72 8.75 -9.36
C ARG A 103 3.36 9.62 -10.46
N SER A 104 4.63 9.97 -10.27
CA SER A 104 5.41 10.76 -11.23
C SER A 104 6.55 9.99 -11.90
N SER A 105 6.75 8.70 -11.56
CA SER A 105 7.81 7.89 -12.16
C SER A 105 7.39 7.29 -13.50
N SER A 106 8.19 7.51 -14.53
CA SER A 106 8.07 6.88 -15.86
C SER A 106 8.69 5.48 -15.91
N THR A 107 9.49 5.09 -14.92
CA THR A 107 10.22 3.81 -14.90
C THR A 107 9.57 2.86 -13.91
N SER A 108 9.18 1.68 -14.38
CA SER A 108 8.71 0.56 -13.57
C SER A 108 9.77 -0.54 -13.50
N VAL A 109 9.69 -1.36 -12.46
CA VAL A 109 10.53 -2.54 -12.25
C VAL A 109 9.64 -3.76 -12.12
N GLN A 110 10.17 -4.92 -12.56
CA GLN A 110 9.51 -6.21 -12.50
C GLN A 110 9.26 -6.64 -11.05
N VAL A 111 8.07 -7.23 -10.86
CA VAL A 111 7.59 -7.83 -9.63
C VAL A 111 7.44 -9.33 -9.88
N GLU A 112 8.19 -10.13 -9.13
CA GLU A 112 8.08 -11.59 -9.17
C GLU A 112 7.27 -12.10 -7.97
N HIS A 113 6.76 -13.32 -8.11
CA HIS A 113 5.94 -14.01 -7.09
C HIS A 113 4.64 -13.29 -6.70
N ASN A 114 4.14 -12.41 -7.58
CA ASN A 114 2.78 -11.86 -7.49
C ASN A 114 2.04 -12.15 -8.82
N PRO A 115 0.96 -12.93 -8.83
CA PRO A 115 0.24 -13.27 -10.06
C PRO A 115 -0.63 -12.12 -10.61
N ARG A 116 -0.77 -11.02 -9.87
CA ARG A 116 -1.69 -9.92 -10.19
C ARG A 116 -0.98 -8.60 -10.51
N ILE A 117 0.28 -8.47 -10.08
CA ILE A 117 1.09 -7.26 -10.26
C ILE A 117 2.42 -7.71 -10.86
N VAL A 118 2.63 -7.41 -12.14
CA VAL A 118 3.84 -7.78 -12.89
C VAL A 118 4.91 -6.70 -12.76
N GLN A 119 4.50 -5.43 -12.66
CA GLN A 119 5.43 -4.31 -12.58
C GLN A 119 4.93 -3.19 -11.68
N ALA A 120 5.85 -2.60 -10.93
CA ALA A 120 5.56 -1.49 -10.03
C ALA A 120 6.64 -0.39 -10.14
N THR A 121 6.27 0.86 -9.85
CA THR A 121 7.22 1.99 -9.88
C THR A 121 8.01 2.18 -8.60
N SER A 122 7.51 1.61 -7.49
CA SER A 122 8.18 1.59 -6.20
C SER A 122 7.64 0.44 -5.34
N LEU A 123 8.27 0.21 -4.18
CA LEU A 123 7.77 -0.77 -3.20
C LEU A 123 6.40 -0.36 -2.66
N GLU A 124 6.19 0.93 -2.41
CA GLU A 124 4.92 1.49 -1.94
C GLU A 124 3.81 1.30 -3.00
N ASP A 125 4.12 1.47 -4.29
CA ASP A 125 3.18 1.19 -5.41
C ASP A 125 2.72 -0.27 -5.36
N MET A 126 3.69 -1.19 -5.30
CA MET A 126 3.43 -2.62 -5.26
C MET A 126 2.55 -2.98 -4.06
N ILE A 127 2.89 -2.47 -2.86
CA ILE A 127 2.14 -2.73 -1.63
C ILE A 127 0.72 -2.17 -1.73
N LEU A 128 0.55 -0.90 -2.11
CA LEU A 128 -0.77 -0.27 -2.15
C LEU A 128 -1.67 -0.89 -3.22
N ARG A 129 -1.12 -1.30 -4.37
CA ARG A 129 -1.87 -2.05 -5.38
C ARG A 129 -2.31 -3.41 -4.86
N GLU A 130 -1.44 -4.15 -4.18
CA GLU A 130 -1.77 -5.46 -3.61
C GLU A 130 -2.91 -5.34 -2.58
N LEU A 131 -2.87 -4.29 -1.76
CA LEU A 131 -3.94 -3.98 -0.80
C LEU A 131 -5.23 -3.54 -1.50
N ALA A 132 -5.14 -2.72 -2.55
CA ALA A 132 -6.30 -2.27 -3.32
C ALA A 132 -7.01 -3.43 -4.02
N ILE A 133 -6.25 -4.33 -4.65
CA ILE A 133 -6.81 -5.50 -5.32
C ILE A 133 -7.46 -6.44 -4.28
N THR A 134 -6.79 -6.67 -3.15
CA THR A 134 -7.25 -7.64 -2.14
C THR A 134 -8.42 -7.15 -1.30
N TYR A 135 -8.38 -5.90 -0.83
CA TYR A 135 -9.38 -5.37 0.11
C TYR A 135 -10.44 -4.48 -0.54
N LEU A 136 -10.12 -3.84 -1.67
CA LEU A 136 -11.03 -2.90 -2.35
C LEU A 136 -11.64 -3.48 -3.63
N GLY A 137 -11.23 -4.69 -4.03
CA GLY A 137 -11.71 -5.33 -5.25
C GLY A 137 -11.31 -4.58 -6.53
N ARG A 138 -10.25 -3.76 -6.48
CA ARG A 138 -9.75 -2.96 -7.61
C ARG A 138 -9.09 -3.81 -8.68
N SER A 139 -9.90 -4.60 -9.37
CA SER A 139 -9.47 -5.53 -10.43
C SER A 139 -8.90 -4.82 -11.65
N ASP A 140 -9.22 -3.53 -11.81
CA ASP A 140 -8.65 -2.63 -12.83
C ASP A 140 -7.13 -2.42 -12.67
N LEU A 141 -6.58 -2.69 -11.48
CA LEU A 141 -5.13 -2.59 -11.22
C LEU A 141 -4.36 -3.87 -11.52
N ILE A 142 -5.06 -4.96 -11.86
CA ILE A 142 -4.43 -6.24 -12.17
C ILE A 142 -3.71 -6.13 -13.52
N GLN A 143 -2.44 -6.51 -13.51
CA GLN A 143 -1.62 -6.70 -14.70
C GLN A 143 -1.50 -8.20 -14.89
N THR A 144 -2.19 -8.75 -15.88
CA THR A 144 -1.96 -10.12 -16.32
C THR A 144 -0.83 -10.12 -17.33
N ASP A 145 0.20 -10.93 -17.11
CA ASP A 145 1.07 -11.37 -18.20
C ASP A 145 0.22 -12.26 -19.12
N THR A 146 -0.43 -11.64 -20.11
CA THR A 146 -1.00 -12.37 -21.24
C THR A 146 0.12 -12.60 -22.24
N ASP A 147 1.03 -13.49 -21.91
CA ASP A 147 1.95 -14.11 -22.86
C ASP A 147 1.58 -15.60 -22.94
N GLU A 148 0.53 -15.89 -23.71
CA GLU A 148 0.43 -17.13 -24.49
C GLU A 148 1.08 -16.91 -25.86
#